data_AF-L8H1E4-F1
#
_entry.id   AF-L8H1E4-F1
#
_cell.length_a   1.000
_cell.length_b   1.000
_cell.length_c   1.000
_cell.angle_alpha   90.00
_cell.angle_beta   90.00
_cell.angle_gamma   90.00
#
_symmetry.space_group_name_H-M   'P 1'
#
loop_
_entity.id
_entity.type
_entity.pdbx_description
1 polymer ?
#
loop_
_entity_poly.entity_id
_entity_poly.type
_entity_poly.pdbx_seq_one_letter_code
_entity_poly.pdbx_strand_id
1 'polypeptide(L)'
;MDNGFHERYRRRLGEELRISVKLLLGLLTEGDNCIDDNSPQLERFCLVVEKAFLHGLQDTIWGRTKHYWDFIQNIAKLHGPASHSIENVLGLSQVRTSSGRGRAWIRFALIEKKLEKYMRMLIADRADITAKWYLTTTVTSAIN
;
A
#
# COMPACT_ATOMS: atom_id res chain seq x y z
N MET A 1 -21.20 -6.45 8.10
CA MET A 1 -20.11 -7.43 8.33
C MET A 1 -19.70 -7.35 9.79
N ASP A 2 -19.46 -8.49 10.44
CA ASP A 2 -19.09 -8.55 11.87
C ASP A 2 -17.61 -8.15 12.07
N ASN A 3 -17.28 -7.50 13.20
CA ASN A 3 -15.93 -7.09 13.59
C ASN A 3 -14.91 -8.24 13.53
N GLY A 4 -15.33 -9.47 13.84
CA GLY A 4 -14.52 -10.68 13.76
C GLY A 4 -14.06 -11.03 12.35
N PHE A 5 -14.81 -10.66 11.31
CA PHE A 5 -14.38 -10.84 9.92
C PHE A 5 -13.16 -9.97 9.59
N HIS A 6 -13.23 -8.68 9.90
CA HIS A 6 -12.16 -7.72 9.64
C HIS A 6 -10.88 -8.11 10.37
N GLU A 7 -10.99 -8.57 11.62
CA GLU A 7 -9.83 -9.00 12.37
C GLU A 7 -9.18 -10.28 11.81
N ARG A 8 -9.98 -11.29 11.45
CA ARG A 8 -9.44 -12.52 10.81
C ARG A 8 -8.77 -12.20 9.48
N TYR A 9 -9.38 -11.32 8.68
CA TYR A 9 -8.82 -10.93 7.39
C TYR A 9 -7.53 -10.13 7.54
N ARG A 10 -7.47 -9.20 8.51
CA ARG A 10 -6.24 -8.46 8.86
C ARG A 10 -5.10 -9.40 9.26
N ARG A 11 -5.36 -10.39 10.12
CA ARG A 11 -4.35 -11.39 10.52
C ARG A 11 -3.86 -12.20 9.31
N ARG A 12 -4.78 -12.64 8.45
CA ARG A 12 -4.43 -13.35 7.21
C ARG A 12 -3.56 -12.50 6.29
N LEU A 13 -3.93 -11.23 6.05
CA LEU A 13 -3.14 -10.32 5.23
C LEU A 13 -1.74 -10.08 5.80
N GLY A 14 -1.62 -9.93 7.12
CA GLY A 14 -0.32 -9.81 7.79
C GLY A 14 0.55 -11.03 7.58
N GLU A 15 -0.03 -12.23 7.65
CA GLU A 15 0.70 -13.47 7.42
C GLU A 15 1.11 -13.66 5.96
N GLU A 16 0.20 -13.38 5.01
CA GLU A 16 0.53 -13.39 3.58
C GLU A 16 1.63 -12.39 3.23
N LEU A 17 1.61 -11.21 3.85
CA LEU A 17 2.64 -10.18 3.64
C LEU A 17 3.98 -10.69 4.15
N ARG A 18 4.01 -11.26 5.37
CA ARG A 18 5.22 -11.86 5.96
C ARG A 18 5.80 -12.96 5.08
N ILE A 19 4.96 -13.86 4.57
CA ILE A 19 5.37 -14.93 3.66
C ILE A 19 5.92 -14.36 2.35
N SER A 20 5.22 -13.39 1.75
CA SER A 20 5.66 -12.78 0.49
C SER A 20 7.01 -12.08 0.61
N VAL A 21 7.28 -11.38 1.72
CA VAL A 21 8.59 -10.78 2.01
C VAL A 21 9.67 -11.85 2.11
N LYS A 22 9.41 -12.96 2.81
CA LYS A 22 10.38 -14.06 2.93
C LYS A 22 10.72 -14.69 1.58
N LEU A 23 9.72 -14.91 0.74
CA LEU A 23 9.93 -15.42 -0.63
C LEU A 23 10.76 -14.44 -1.46
N LEU A 24 10.48 -13.15 -1.34
CA LEU A 24 11.23 -12.10 -2.04
C LEU A 24 12.70 -12.06 -1.61
N LEU A 25 12.95 -12.18 -0.31
CA LEU A 25 14.30 -12.22 0.25
C LEU A 25 15.03 -13.51 -0.14
N GLY A 26 14.32 -14.65 -0.20
CA GLY A 26 14.88 -15.92 -0.65
C GLY A 26 15.48 -15.85 -2.05
N LEU A 27 14.79 -15.17 -2.98
CA LEU A 27 15.31 -14.94 -4.34
C LEU A 27 16.64 -14.19 -4.35
N LEU A 28 16.80 -13.20 -3.47
CA LEU A 28 18.04 -12.41 -3.37
C LEU A 28 19.20 -13.22 -2.80
N THR A 29 18.89 -14.27 -2.01
CA THR A 29 19.92 -15.13 -1.40
C THR A 29 20.33 -16.31 -2.27
N GLU A 30 19.48 -16.73 -3.22
CA GLU A 30 19.71 -17.91 -4.06
C GLU A 30 20.51 -17.62 -5.35
N GLY A 31 20.85 -16.36 -5.64
CA GLY A 31 21.75 -16.00 -6.74
C GLY A 31 21.83 -14.50 -7.01
N ASP A 32 22.65 -14.11 -8.00
CA ASP A 32 22.87 -12.72 -8.44
C ASP A 32 21.70 -12.16 -9.28
N ASN A 33 20.49 -12.66 -9.02
CA ASN A 33 19.31 -12.39 -9.82
C ASN A 33 18.72 -11.03 -9.44
N CYS A 34 18.67 -10.12 -10.43
CA CYS A 34 17.89 -8.90 -10.33
C CYS A 34 16.41 -9.27 -10.19
N ILE A 35 15.74 -8.77 -9.14
CA ILE A 35 14.28 -8.87 -9.06
C ILE A 35 13.70 -7.91 -10.11
N ASP A 36 13.00 -8.48 -11.08
CA ASP A 36 12.32 -7.74 -12.15
C ASP A 36 10.80 -7.92 -12.11
N ASP A 37 10.08 -7.23 -12.99
CA ASP A 37 8.61 -7.28 -13.07
C ASP A 37 8.06 -8.66 -13.50
N ASN A 38 8.91 -9.59 -13.97
CA ASN A 38 8.51 -10.96 -14.32
C ASN A 38 8.56 -11.90 -13.11
N SER A 39 9.09 -11.44 -11.98
CA SER A 39 9.25 -12.25 -10.76
C SER A 39 7.90 -12.47 -10.07
N PRO A 40 7.37 -13.72 -10.03
CA PRO A 40 6.05 -13.98 -9.43
C PRO A 40 6.01 -13.68 -7.92
N GLN A 41 7.16 -13.72 -7.26
CA GLN A 41 7.31 -13.34 -5.86
C GLN A 41 7.11 -11.83 -5.66
N LEU A 42 7.63 -11.01 -6.60
CA LEU A 42 7.42 -9.56 -6.59
C LEU A 42 5.95 -9.23 -6.84
N GLU A 43 5.34 -9.88 -7.83
CA GLU A 43 3.92 -9.74 -8.11
C GLU A 43 3.08 -10.08 -6.87
N ARG A 44 3.36 -11.23 -6.23
CA ARG A 44 2.67 -11.66 -5.00
C ARG A 44 2.82 -10.62 -3.89
N PHE A 45 4.03 -10.12 -3.66
CA PHE A 45 4.26 -9.08 -2.65
C PHE A 45 3.42 -7.83 -2.95
N CYS A 46 3.47 -7.32 -4.18
CA CYS A 46 2.73 -6.12 -4.58
C CYS A 46 1.21 -6.30 -4.45
N LEU A 47 0.69 -7.49 -4.81
CA LEU A 47 -0.72 -7.81 -4.67
C LEU A 47 -1.18 -7.86 -3.22
N VAL A 48 -0.36 -8.40 -2.30
CA VAL A 48 -0.71 -8.42 -0.88
C VAL A 48 -0.68 -7.02 -0.28
N VAL A 49 0.29 -6.19 -0.66
CA VAL A 49 0.34 -4.78 -0.27
C VAL A 49 -0.89 -4.01 -0.77
N GLU A 50 -1.28 -4.19 -2.04
CA GLU A 50 -2.49 -3.58 -2.60
C GLU A 50 -3.75 -4.04 -1.84
N LYS A 51 -3.88 -5.33 -1.52
CA LYS A 51 -4.99 -5.86 -0.71
C LYS A 51 -5.02 -5.25 0.69
N ALA A 52 -3.87 -5.00 1.30
CA ALA A 52 -3.79 -4.36 2.61
C ALA A 52 -4.25 -2.90 2.55
N PHE A 53 -3.89 -2.16 1.51
CA PHE A 53 -4.36 -0.80 1.28
C PHE A 53 -5.86 -0.70 0.94
N LEU A 54 -6.41 -1.70 0.26
CA LEU A 54 -7.84 -1.72 -0.06
C LEU A 54 -8.69 -2.18 1.13
N HIS A 55 -8.12 -2.93 2.07
CA HIS A 55 -8.88 -3.45 3.19
C HIS A 55 -9.37 -2.34 4.11
N GLY A 56 -10.69 -2.21 4.22
CA GLY A 56 -11.33 -1.21 5.06
C GLY A 56 -11.39 0.18 4.43
N LEU A 57 -10.92 0.36 3.18
CA LEU A 57 -11.09 1.61 2.45
C LEU A 57 -12.60 1.87 2.27
N GLN A 58 -13.04 3.09 2.57
CA GLN A 58 -14.43 3.48 2.35
C GLN A 58 -14.68 3.68 0.86
N ASP A 59 -15.60 2.91 0.28
CA ASP A 59 -15.87 2.87 -1.17
C ASP A 59 -16.23 4.25 -1.76
N THR A 60 -16.90 5.11 -0.98
CA THR A 60 -17.32 6.44 -1.41
C THR A 60 -17.26 7.45 -0.28
N ILE A 61 -16.76 8.64 -0.59
CA ILE A 61 -16.96 9.83 0.25
C ILE A 61 -17.38 10.97 -0.66
N TRP A 62 -18.53 11.58 -0.37
CA TRP A 62 -19.16 12.61 -1.20
C TRP A 62 -19.41 12.17 -2.66
N GLY A 63 -19.80 10.90 -2.86
CA GLY A 63 -20.19 10.38 -4.19
C GLY A 63 -19.04 10.11 -5.17
N ARG A 64 -17.78 10.21 -4.75
CA ARG A 64 -16.61 9.80 -5.55
C ARG A 64 -16.06 8.47 -5.05
N THR A 65 -15.85 7.53 -5.96
CA THR A 65 -15.15 6.27 -5.67
C THR A 65 -13.72 6.58 -5.25
N LYS A 66 -13.36 6.19 -4.03
CA LYS A 66 -12.01 6.39 -3.51
C LYS A 66 -11.10 5.24 -3.91
N HIS A 67 -9.86 5.57 -4.22
CA HIS A 67 -8.80 4.58 -4.36
C HIS A 67 -7.69 4.82 -3.33
N TYR A 68 -6.95 3.79 -2.92
CA TYR A 68 -5.83 3.96 -1.98
C TYR A 68 -4.74 4.89 -2.53
N TRP A 69 -4.65 5.00 -3.85
CA TRP A 69 -3.78 5.98 -4.51
C TRP A 69 -4.17 7.43 -4.15
N ASP A 70 -5.45 7.73 -4.03
CA ASP A 70 -5.91 9.06 -3.64
C ASP A 70 -5.57 9.33 -2.17
N PHE A 71 -5.66 8.31 -1.30
CA PHE A 71 -5.18 8.39 0.08
C PHE A 71 -3.68 8.70 0.14
N ILE A 72 -2.86 7.95 -0.60
CA ILE A 72 -1.41 8.14 -0.67
C ILE A 72 -1.05 9.57 -1.13
N GLN A 73 -1.71 10.09 -2.17
CA GLN A 73 -1.50 11.46 -2.63
C GLN A 73 -1.85 12.49 -1.55
N ASN A 74 -2.93 12.29 -0.81
CA ASN A 74 -3.34 13.24 0.24
C ASN A 74 -2.35 13.27 1.40
N ILE A 75 -1.84 12.13 1.85
CA ILE A 75 -0.82 12.10 2.90
C ILE A 75 0.51 12.64 2.37
N ALA A 76 0.90 12.30 1.15
CA ALA A 76 2.15 12.80 0.57
C ALA A 76 2.20 14.33 0.47
N LYS A 77 1.07 15.01 0.26
CA LYS A 77 0.99 16.48 0.33
C LYS A 77 1.37 17.06 1.70
N LEU A 78 1.16 16.30 2.77
CA LEU A 78 1.50 16.70 4.13
C LEU A 78 2.96 16.41 4.45
N HIS A 79 3.59 15.52 3.68
CA HIS A 79 4.96 15.08 3.90
C HIS A 79 5.82 15.28 2.65
N GLY A 80 6.59 16.37 2.63
CA GLY A 80 7.53 16.70 1.55
C GLY A 80 8.40 15.54 1.03
N PRO A 81 8.94 14.63 1.87
CA PRO A 81 9.74 13.49 1.40
C PRO A 81 8.99 12.46 0.52
N ALA A 82 7.66 12.44 0.55
CA ALA A 82 6.84 11.56 -0.28
C ALA A 82 6.40 12.22 -1.60
N SER A 83 6.48 13.55 -1.72
CA SER A 83 6.05 14.30 -2.91
C SER A 83 6.75 13.85 -4.20
N HIS A 84 8.07 13.62 -4.14
CA HIS A 84 8.82 13.16 -5.31
C HIS A 84 8.32 11.82 -5.85
N SER A 85 7.94 10.89 -4.96
CA SER A 85 7.39 9.59 -5.37
C SER A 85 6.02 9.73 -6.06
N ILE A 86 5.25 10.76 -5.72
CA ILE A 86 3.97 11.07 -6.36
C ILE A 86 4.20 11.66 -7.75
N GLU A 87 5.11 12.63 -7.87
CA GLU A 87 5.47 13.26 -9.13
C GLU A 87 5.95 12.25 -10.16
N ASN A 88 6.81 11.31 -9.75
CA ASN A 88 7.30 10.23 -10.60
C ASN A 88 6.14 9.38 -11.19
N VAL A 89 5.14 9.06 -10.36
CA VAL A 89 3.95 8.30 -10.82
C VAL A 89 3.05 9.15 -11.72
N LEU A 90 2.86 10.43 -11.41
CA LEU A 90 2.06 11.34 -12.22
C LEU A 90 2.69 11.62 -13.59
N GLY A 91 4.03 11.54 -13.69
CA GLY A 91 4.77 11.64 -14.95
C GLY A 91 4.58 10.46 -15.90
N LEU A 92 4.02 9.33 -15.44
CA LEU A 92 3.75 8.16 -16.28
C LEU A 92 2.50 8.37 -17.15
N SER A 93 2.68 8.98 -18.32
CA SER A 93 1.59 9.29 -19.27
C SER A 93 0.76 8.07 -19.71
N GLN A 94 1.36 6.89 -19.68
CA GLN A 94 0.74 5.60 -20.00
C GLN A 94 -0.14 5.04 -18.86
N VAL A 95 0.05 5.51 -17.62
CA VAL A 95 -0.68 5.02 -16.44
C VAL A 95 -1.79 5.99 -16.04
N ARG A 96 -3.01 5.70 -16.51
CA ARG A 96 -4.16 6.61 -16.38
C ARG A 96 -5.11 6.29 -15.23
N THR A 97 -5.17 5.03 -14.80
CA THR A 97 -6.11 4.58 -13.76
C THR A 97 -5.51 4.74 -12.37
N SER A 98 -6.34 5.03 -11.35
CA SER A 98 -5.87 5.12 -9.95
C SER A 98 -5.26 3.80 -9.46
N SER A 99 -5.80 2.66 -9.91
CA SER A 99 -5.22 1.33 -9.65
C SER A 99 -3.85 1.17 -10.28
N GLY A 100 -3.70 1.54 -11.57
CA GLY A 100 -2.39 1.52 -12.23
C GLY A 100 -1.37 2.41 -11.52
N ARG A 101 -1.78 3.62 -11.10
CA ARG A 101 -0.91 4.57 -10.40
C ARG A 101 -0.49 4.06 -9.02
N GLY A 102 -1.42 3.50 -8.25
CA GLY A 102 -1.12 2.88 -6.96
C GLY A 102 -0.12 1.72 -7.10
N ARG A 103 -0.28 0.88 -8.12
CA ARG A 103 0.64 -0.22 -8.43
C ARG A 103 2.01 0.26 -8.88
N ALA A 104 2.07 1.32 -9.68
CA ALA A 104 3.34 1.95 -10.09
C ALA A 104 4.06 2.54 -8.88
N TRP A 105 3.33 3.20 -7.99
CA TRP A 105 3.89 3.75 -6.75
C TRP A 105 4.52 2.68 -5.85
N ILE A 106 3.87 1.54 -5.66
CA ILE A 106 4.42 0.42 -4.87
C ILE A 106 5.76 -0.04 -5.47
N ARG A 107 5.83 -0.18 -6.80
CA ARG A 107 7.07 -0.57 -7.49
C ARG A 107 8.17 0.47 -7.35
N PHE A 108 7.88 1.75 -7.55
CA PHE A 108 8.86 2.82 -7.34
C PHE A 108 9.37 2.85 -5.91
N ALA A 109 8.48 2.73 -4.92
CA ALA A 109 8.86 2.70 -3.51
C ALA A 109 9.80 1.52 -3.17
N LEU A 110 9.66 0.38 -3.87
CA LEU A 110 10.57 -0.76 -3.76
C LEU A 110 11.92 -0.48 -4.44
N ILE A 111 11.91 0.05 -5.67
CA ILE A 111 13.11 0.43 -6.41
C ILE A 111 13.95 1.43 -5.61
N GLU A 112 13.31 2.42 -5.00
CA GLU A 112 13.96 3.42 -4.15
C GLU A 112 14.37 2.90 -2.76
N LYS A 113 14.00 1.66 -2.40
CA LYS A 113 14.20 1.07 -1.06
C LYS A 113 13.57 1.90 0.07
N LYS A 114 12.43 2.55 -0.20
CA LYS A 114 11.75 3.49 0.72
C LYS A 114 10.34 3.08 1.11
N LEU A 115 9.84 1.94 0.63
CA LEU A 115 8.47 1.50 0.92
C LEU A 115 8.14 1.49 2.43
N GLU A 116 9.05 0.99 3.27
CA GLU A 116 8.86 0.99 4.73
C GLU A 116 8.76 2.41 5.31
N LYS A 117 9.60 3.33 4.85
CA LYS A 117 9.57 4.74 5.26
C LYS A 117 8.24 5.39 4.88
N TYR A 118 7.78 5.18 3.65
CA TYR A 118 6.49 5.70 3.19
C TYR A 118 5.32 5.10 3.96
N MET A 119 5.34 3.79 4.21
CA MET A 119 4.32 3.13 5.03
C MET A 119 4.24 3.70 6.45
N ARG A 120 5.38 3.95 7.10
CA ARG A 120 5.40 4.59 8.43
C ARG A 120 4.79 5.99 8.41
N MET A 121 5.09 6.79 7.39
CA MET A 121 4.53 8.13 7.23
C MET A 121 3.00 8.07 7.05
N LEU A 122 2.50 7.15 6.23
CA LEU A 122 1.06 6.91 6.05
C LEU A 122 0.35 6.49 7.36
N ILE A 123 1.09 5.86 8.28
CA ILE A 123 0.60 5.37 9.56
C ILE A 123 0.73 6.40 10.69
N ALA A 124 1.63 7.39 10.57
CA ALA A 124 1.86 8.38 11.63
C ALA A 124 0.73 9.40 11.76
N ASP A 125 0.10 9.83 10.64
CA ASP A 125 -0.95 10.86 10.62
C ASP A 125 -2.36 10.32 10.95
N ARG A 126 -2.43 9.31 11.83
CA ARG A 126 -3.54 8.36 11.89
C ARG A 126 -4.85 8.87 12.50
N ALA A 127 -4.88 9.96 13.25
CA ALA A 127 -6.09 10.31 14.01
C ALA A 127 -7.22 10.85 13.12
N ASP A 128 -6.94 11.84 12.26
CA ASP A 128 -8.02 12.57 11.56
C ASP A 128 -8.15 12.22 10.07
N ILE A 129 -7.05 11.86 9.41
CA ILE A 129 -7.06 11.63 7.97
C ILE A 129 -7.42 10.18 7.69
N THR A 130 -6.72 9.23 8.30
CA THR A 130 -7.00 7.80 8.08
C THR A 130 -8.44 7.43 8.44
N ALA A 131 -9.03 8.04 9.49
CA ALA A 131 -10.44 7.88 9.84
C ALA A 131 -11.42 8.39 8.77
N LYS A 132 -11.01 9.37 7.94
CA LYS A 132 -11.76 9.85 6.78
C LYS A 132 -11.53 9.01 5.51
N TRP A 133 -10.71 7.98 5.56
CA TRP A 133 -10.43 7.14 4.39
C TRP A 133 -10.80 5.68 4.64
N TYR A 134 -10.72 5.23 5.88
CA TYR A 134 -10.91 3.85 6.26
C TYR A 134 -12.00 3.69 7.33
N LEU A 135 -12.69 2.55 7.30
CA LEU A 135 -13.61 2.16 8.35
C LEU A 135 -12.85 2.09 9.69
N THR A 136 -13.39 2.77 10.70
CA THR A 136 -12.85 2.85 12.06
C THR A 136 -12.63 1.45 12.65
N THR A 137 -13.50 0.50 12.34
CA THR A 137 -13.41 -0.90 12.79
C THR A 137 -12.23 -1.70 12.20
N THR A 138 -11.52 -1.19 11.19
CA THR A 138 -10.39 -1.87 10.54
C THR A 138 -9.01 -1.34 10.91
N VAL A 139 -8.86 -0.03 11.13
CA VAL A 139 -7.54 0.61 11.30
C VAL A 139 -7.31 1.16 12.71
N THR A 140 -8.35 1.57 13.44
CA THR A 140 -8.17 2.24 14.74
C THR A 140 -8.19 1.30 15.94
N SER A 141 -8.60 0.04 15.81
CA SER A 141 -8.51 -0.96 16.88
C SER A 141 -7.13 -1.61 17.02
N ALA A 142 -6.20 -1.36 16.10
CA ALA A 142 -4.87 -1.98 16.09
C ALA A 142 -3.78 -1.13 16.79
N ILE A 143 -4.16 -0.07 17.52
CA ILE A 143 -3.21 0.81 18.24
C ILE A 143 -3.60 0.97 19.72
N ASN A 144 -4.62 0.25 20.20
CA ASN A 144 -4.83 0.05 21.63
C ASN A 144 -4.50 -1.39 21.98
#